data_AF-A0A7S3A5Y1-F1
#
_entry.id   AF-A0A7S3A5Y1-F1
#
_cell.length_a   1.000
_cell.length_b   1.000
_cell.length_c   1.000
_cell.angle_alpha   90.00
_cell.angle_beta   90.00
_cell.angle_gamma   90.00
#
_symmetry.space_group_name_H-M   'P 1'
#
loop_
_entity.id
_entity.type
_entity.pdbx_description
1 polymer ?
#
loop_
_entity_poly.entity_id
_entity_poly.type
_entity_poly.pdbx_seq_one_letter_code
_entity_poly.pdbx_strand_id
1 'polypeptide(L)'
;MVHLRQFFALVRYPPLACNPTCLKPVFDEMVGRKKVKEDMFSICFAGAGGSLVLGGFDAKMAKSRPFYVPLLKEKERSFYRVGLNESLIVGGVEVGFRFGGERKARNYGSTDVRAIKPHVFGSVTIQVSMPEMKTAIVDSGTTLIMFSKNTFDKLAKHLKTAHCDVPDLCERNSWFQEIQCFTEDEEILDKMPTIEIPFSNGEKLELEARDYLIPIYVSMLFLRTSAEYLVLDAKASKPKHSDCLSSSASNRTKGSDAPFACFVFVPE
;
A
#
# COMPACT_ATOMS: atom_id res chain seq x y z
N MET A 1 -19.01 -7.24 11.75
CA MET A 1 -17.78 -6.56 11.30
C MET A 1 -16.96 -6.12 12.53
N VAL A 2 -16.45 -7.07 13.34
CA VAL A 2 -15.78 -6.80 14.64
C VAL A 2 -14.33 -7.32 14.70
N HIS A 3 -13.80 -8.03 13.69
CA HIS A 3 -12.59 -8.85 13.93
C HIS A 3 -11.25 -8.42 13.30
N LEU A 4 -11.18 -7.39 12.44
CA LEU A 4 -9.84 -6.95 11.94
C LEU A 4 -9.05 -6.15 12.98
N ARG A 5 -9.69 -5.26 13.77
CA ARG A 5 -8.97 -4.45 14.78
C ARG A 5 -8.30 -5.30 15.87
N GLN A 6 -8.87 -6.47 16.18
CA GLN A 6 -8.28 -7.39 17.17
C GLN A 6 -7.01 -8.08 16.66
N PHE A 7 -6.87 -8.28 15.34
CA PHE A 7 -5.73 -8.98 14.77
C PHE A 7 -4.42 -8.18 14.95
N PHE A 8 -4.47 -6.86 14.79
CA PHE A 8 -3.29 -6.01 14.91
C PHE A 8 -2.75 -5.92 16.33
N ALA A 9 -3.60 -6.08 17.33
CA ALA A 9 -3.14 -6.14 18.72
C ALA A 9 -2.35 -7.42 19.03
N LEU A 10 -2.52 -8.49 18.24
CA LEU A 10 -1.88 -9.78 18.51
C LEU A 10 -0.38 -9.77 18.20
N VAL A 11 0.01 -9.12 17.10
CA VAL A 11 1.33 -9.25 16.48
C VAL A 11 2.11 -7.93 16.42
N ARG A 12 1.72 -6.89 17.16
CA ARG A 12 2.52 -5.66 17.27
C ARG A 12 3.64 -5.85 18.28
N TYR A 13 4.74 -5.12 18.11
CA TYR A 13 5.76 -5.04 19.14
C TYR A 13 5.24 -4.32 20.41
N PRO A 14 5.77 -4.63 21.60
CA PRO A 14 5.30 -4.07 22.86
C PRO A 14 5.17 -2.54 22.93
N PRO A 15 6.09 -1.73 22.36
CA PRO A 15 5.95 -0.27 22.39
C PRO A 15 4.67 0.24 21.72
N LEU A 16 4.14 -0.47 20.71
CA LEU A 16 2.90 -0.11 20.03
C LEU A 16 1.64 -0.63 20.72
N ALA A 17 1.78 -1.53 21.71
CA ALA A 17 0.66 -2.04 22.49
C ALA A 17 0.27 -1.10 23.65
N CYS A 18 1.13 -0.15 24.02
CA CYS A 18 0.93 0.80 25.11
C CYS A 18 -0.01 1.96 24.73
N ASN A 19 -1.31 1.72 24.55
CA ASN A 19 -2.33 2.78 24.51
C ASN A 19 -3.77 2.24 24.70
N PRO A 20 -4.45 2.40 25.86
CA PRO A 20 -4.04 3.05 27.12
C PRO A 20 -3.34 2.09 28.09
N THR A 21 -3.30 0.78 27.80
CA THR A 21 -2.73 -0.24 28.68
C THR A 21 -1.48 -0.85 28.05
N CYS A 22 -0.37 -0.93 28.80
CA CYS A 22 0.86 -1.60 28.36
C CYS A 22 0.77 -3.12 28.53
N LEU A 23 -0.26 -3.72 27.93
CA LEU A 23 -0.40 -5.17 27.92
C LEU A 23 0.65 -5.75 26.98
N LYS A 24 1.32 -6.80 27.45
CA LYS A 24 2.23 -7.58 26.61
C LYS A 24 1.43 -8.18 25.44
N PRO A 25 1.90 -8.03 24.19
CA PRO A 25 1.20 -8.58 23.04
C PRO A 25 0.98 -10.09 23.18
N VAL A 26 -0.14 -10.58 22.67
CA VAL A 26 -0.55 -11.98 22.84
C VAL A 26 0.48 -12.93 22.24
N PHE A 27 1.08 -12.57 21.09
CA PHE A 27 2.10 -13.39 20.47
C PHE A 27 3.36 -13.51 21.35
N ASP A 28 3.82 -12.42 21.97
CA ASP A 28 4.93 -12.44 22.93
C ASP A 28 4.61 -13.32 24.17
N GLU A 29 3.35 -13.35 24.62
CA GLU A 29 2.91 -14.27 25.67
C GLU A 29 2.96 -15.73 25.22
N MET A 30 2.54 -16.04 23.99
CA MET A 30 2.59 -17.39 23.45
C MET A 30 4.04 -17.89 23.31
N VAL A 31 4.94 -17.03 22.83
CA VAL A 31 6.38 -17.33 22.73
C VAL A 31 6.96 -17.53 24.12
N GLY A 32 6.73 -16.60 25.06
CA GLY A 32 7.24 -16.69 26.42
C GLY A 32 6.77 -17.92 27.20
N ARG A 33 5.54 -18.39 26.92
CA ARG A 33 4.97 -19.61 27.50
C ARG A 33 5.24 -20.89 26.70
N LYS A 34 6.09 -20.83 25.66
CA LYS A 34 6.42 -21.95 24.76
C LYS A 34 5.18 -22.63 24.17
N LYS A 35 4.15 -21.84 23.84
CA LYS A 35 2.92 -22.32 23.17
C LYS A 35 3.04 -22.35 21.65
N VAL A 36 4.07 -21.70 21.11
CA VAL A 36 4.48 -21.78 19.71
C VAL A 36 5.87 -22.37 19.63
N LYS A 37 6.15 -23.07 18.53
CA LYS A 37 7.43 -23.75 18.31
C LYS A 37 8.56 -22.77 18.02
N GLU A 38 8.26 -21.73 17.26
CA GLU A 38 9.21 -20.75 16.75
C GLU A 38 8.68 -19.34 17.02
N ASP A 39 9.57 -18.37 17.26
CA ASP A 39 9.22 -16.96 17.40
C ASP A 39 9.01 -16.33 16.01
N MET A 40 7.99 -16.84 15.31
CA MET A 40 7.57 -16.34 14.01
C MET A 40 6.09 -16.61 13.77
N PHE A 41 5.50 -15.81 12.90
CA PHE A 41 4.18 -16.06 12.35
C PHE A 41 4.20 -15.77 10.86
N SER A 42 3.23 -16.30 10.14
CA SER A 42 3.01 -15.99 8.74
C SER A 42 1.53 -15.73 8.48
N ILE A 43 1.28 -14.81 7.56
CA ILE A 43 -0.07 -14.38 7.21
C ILE A 43 -0.25 -14.56 5.71
N CYS A 44 -1.35 -15.18 5.32
CA CYS A 44 -1.88 -15.16 3.97
C CYS A 44 -3.19 -14.38 3.96
N PHE A 45 -3.30 -13.36 3.10
CA PHE A 45 -4.55 -12.66 2.83
C PHE A 45 -5.19 -13.19 1.54
N ALA A 46 -6.50 -13.37 1.55
CA ALA A 46 -7.30 -13.70 0.38
C ALA A 46 -8.56 -12.81 0.36
N GLY A 47 -9.16 -12.59 -0.80
CA GLY A 47 -10.29 -11.64 -0.93
C GLY A 47 -11.49 -11.93 -0.01
N ALA A 48 -11.67 -13.19 0.40
CA ALA A 48 -12.76 -13.61 1.28
C ALA A 48 -12.29 -14.15 2.65
N GLY A 49 -11.01 -13.97 3.00
CA GLY A 49 -10.46 -14.48 4.25
C GLY A 49 -8.94 -14.51 4.28
N GLY A 50 -8.38 -15.52 4.93
CA GLY A 50 -6.94 -15.65 5.06
C GLY A 50 -6.56 -16.73 6.05
N SER A 51 -5.26 -16.90 6.24
CA SER A 51 -4.69 -17.82 7.22
C SER A 51 -3.64 -17.09 8.04
N LEU A 52 -3.66 -17.30 9.35
CA LEU A 52 -2.60 -16.90 10.28
C LEU A 52 -2.00 -18.17 10.87
N VAL A 53 -0.71 -18.39 10.61
CA VAL A 53 0.05 -19.49 11.20
C VAL A 53 0.94 -18.91 12.29
N LEU A 54 0.74 -19.38 13.52
CA LEU A 54 1.54 -18.99 14.69
C LEU A 54 2.58 -20.08 14.97
N GLY A 55 3.84 -19.68 15.06
CA GLY A 55 4.95 -20.59 15.34
C GLY A 55 5.57 -21.27 14.13
N GLY A 56 5.41 -20.70 12.93
CA GLY A 56 6.00 -21.26 11.71
C GLY A 56 5.44 -20.69 10.41
N PHE A 57 5.67 -21.44 9.34
CA PHE A 57 5.16 -21.19 7.99
C PHE A 57 4.55 -22.47 7.42
N ASP A 58 3.32 -22.38 6.88
CA ASP A 58 2.71 -23.47 6.12
C ASP A 58 3.05 -23.31 4.63
N ALA A 59 3.84 -24.25 4.10
CA ALA A 59 4.26 -24.26 2.70
C ALA A 59 3.09 -24.32 1.71
N LYS A 60 1.90 -24.76 2.15
CA LYS A 60 0.69 -24.76 1.33
C LYS A 60 0.12 -23.36 1.11
N MET A 61 0.63 -22.32 1.79
CA MET A 61 0.16 -20.94 1.60
C MET A 61 0.88 -20.21 0.47
N ALA A 62 1.95 -20.77 -0.10
CA ALA A 62 2.73 -20.11 -1.15
C ALA A 62 2.97 -21.04 -2.34
N LYS A 63 2.89 -20.49 -3.55
CA LYS A 63 3.21 -21.20 -4.80
C LYS A 63 4.70 -21.53 -4.92
N SER A 64 5.55 -20.72 -4.30
CA SER A 64 7.00 -20.82 -4.33
C SER A 64 7.57 -20.63 -2.93
N ARG A 65 8.88 -20.91 -2.79
CA ARG A 65 9.58 -20.67 -1.53
C ARG A 65 9.63 -19.16 -1.26
N PRO A 66 9.31 -18.69 -0.05
CA PRO A 66 9.42 -17.27 0.28
C PRO A 66 10.88 -16.83 0.26
N PHE A 67 11.11 -15.60 -0.20
CA PHE A 67 12.35 -14.88 0.08
C PHE A 67 12.20 -14.08 1.38
N TYR A 68 13.32 -13.73 2.00
CA TYR A 68 13.34 -13.04 3.29
C TYR A 68 14.05 -11.70 3.15
N VAL A 69 13.39 -10.64 3.64
CA VAL A 69 13.96 -9.29 3.73
C VAL A 69 14.33 -9.03 5.19
N PRO A 70 15.59 -8.64 5.50
CA PRO A 70 15.98 -8.32 6.86
C PRO A 70 15.17 -7.14 7.41
N LEU A 71 14.62 -7.31 8.62
CA LEU A 71 14.06 -6.19 9.37
C LEU A 71 15.20 -5.23 9.76
N LEU A 72 14.94 -3.93 9.65
CA LEU A 72 15.87 -2.91 10.11
C LEU A 72 16.07 -3.02 11.63
N LYS A 73 17.32 -2.95 12.07
CA LYS A 73 17.66 -3.00 13.49
C LYS A 73 17.40 -1.65 14.13
N GLU A 74 16.55 -1.64 15.15
CA GLU A 74 16.22 -0.45 15.92
C GLU A 74 16.49 -0.71 17.39
N LYS A 75 16.80 0.37 18.11
CA LYS A 75 16.97 0.31 19.57
C LYS A 75 15.67 -0.19 20.23
N GLU A 76 14.53 0.25 19.71
CA GLU A 76 13.21 -0.16 20.15
C GLU A 76 12.38 -0.51 18.91
N ARG A 77 11.99 -1.78 18.78
CA ARG A 77 11.17 -2.22 17.65
C ARG A 77 9.75 -1.71 17.85
N SER A 78 9.30 -0.84 16.95
CA SER A 78 7.93 -0.35 16.92
C SER A 78 7.16 -1.07 15.81
N PHE A 79 7.66 -0.98 14.57
CA PHE A 79 7.04 -1.55 13.39
C PHE A 79 7.90 -2.62 12.72
N TYR A 80 7.29 -3.41 11.82
CA TYR A 80 8.01 -4.30 10.91
C TYR A 80 8.64 -3.49 9.77
N ARG A 81 9.76 -2.84 10.08
CA ARG A 81 10.46 -1.96 9.15
C ARG A 81 11.44 -2.74 8.27
N VAL A 82 11.37 -2.50 6.96
CA VAL A 82 12.25 -3.09 5.95
C VAL A 82 12.97 -2.02 5.17
N GLY A 83 14.20 -2.31 4.74
CA GLY A 83 14.98 -1.42 3.89
C GLY A 83 14.50 -1.49 2.44
N LEU A 84 14.25 -0.33 1.83
CA LEU A 84 13.93 -0.21 0.41
C LEU A 84 15.15 0.29 -0.38
N ASN A 85 15.16 -0.01 -1.67
CA ASN A 85 16.01 0.68 -2.62
C ASN A 85 15.32 2.01 -3.01
N GLU A 86 16.10 3.02 -3.40
CA GLU A 86 15.64 4.41 -3.57
C GLU A 86 14.82 4.66 -4.86
N SER A 87 14.16 3.62 -5.39
CA SER A 87 13.37 3.69 -6.61
C SER A 87 12.24 2.66 -6.66
N LEU A 88 11.21 2.96 -7.45
CA LEU A 88 10.20 2.01 -7.89
C LEU A 88 10.51 1.61 -9.33
N ILE A 89 10.13 0.42 -9.76
CA ILE A 89 10.18 0.01 -11.17
C ILE A 89 8.74 -0.17 -11.65
N VAL A 90 8.36 0.51 -12.72
CA VAL A 90 6.98 0.46 -13.25
C VAL A 90 7.05 0.10 -14.72
N GLY A 91 6.59 -1.11 -15.06
CA GLY A 91 6.68 -1.63 -16.41
C GLY A 91 8.13 -1.71 -16.92
N GLY A 92 9.07 -2.06 -16.04
CA GLY A 92 10.50 -2.11 -16.35
C GLY A 92 11.22 -0.75 -16.37
N VAL A 93 10.51 0.36 -16.14
CA VAL A 93 11.11 1.71 -16.08
C VAL A 93 11.34 2.12 -14.63
N GLU A 94 12.57 2.52 -14.30
CA GLU A 94 12.90 3.03 -12.98
C GLU A 94 12.28 4.42 -12.75
N VAL A 95 11.31 4.49 -11.86
CA VAL A 95 10.71 5.72 -11.32
C VAL A 95 11.50 6.10 -10.07
N GLY A 96 12.68 6.67 -10.29
CA GLY A 96 13.66 6.96 -9.23
C GLY A 96 13.37 8.20 -8.39
N PHE A 97 13.83 8.15 -7.14
CA PHE A 97 13.86 9.28 -6.21
C PHE A 97 15.25 9.90 -6.13
N ARG A 98 15.90 10.13 -7.28
CA ARG A 98 17.10 10.97 -7.28
C ARG A 98 16.69 12.38 -6.87
N PHE A 99 16.91 12.71 -5.61
CA PHE A 99 17.05 14.10 -5.20
C PHE A 99 18.15 14.65 -6.07
N GLY A 100 17.78 15.58 -6.97
CA GLY A 100 18.74 16.21 -7.85
C GLY A 100 19.93 16.60 -7.02
N GLY A 101 21.08 15.98 -7.29
CA GLY A 101 22.31 16.20 -6.56
C GLY A 101 22.49 17.69 -6.36
N GLU A 102 22.88 18.07 -5.14
CA GLU A 102 23.20 19.43 -4.72
C GLU A 102 23.17 20.38 -5.91
N ARG A 103 22.03 21.05 -6.13
CA ARG A 103 22.08 22.21 -7.01
C ARG A 103 23.04 23.15 -6.29
N LYS A 104 24.31 23.15 -6.70
CA LYS A 104 25.30 24.15 -6.29
C LYS A 104 24.55 25.46 -6.27
N ALA A 105 24.41 26.05 -5.09
CA ALA A 105 23.69 27.30 -4.90
C ALA A 105 24.15 28.23 -6.02
N ARG A 106 23.28 28.52 -6.98
CA ARG A 106 23.58 29.56 -7.96
C ARG A 106 23.71 30.81 -7.11
N ASN A 107 24.94 31.30 -6.97
CA ASN A 107 25.20 32.62 -6.45
C ASN A 107 24.38 33.59 -7.29
N TYR A 108 23.20 33.96 -6.78
CA TYR A 108 22.39 35.00 -7.36
C TYR A 108 23.12 36.29 -7.01
N GLY A 109 23.93 36.75 -7.96
CA GLY A 109 24.62 38.02 -7.86
C GLY A 109 23.61 39.11 -7.54
N SER A 110 23.87 39.78 -6.42
CA SER A 110 23.19 40.99 -5.99
C SER A 110 23.28 42.05 -7.09
N THR A 111 22.16 42.30 -7.77
CA THR A 111 21.92 43.60 -8.41
C THR A 111 21.04 44.42 -7.49
N ASP A 112 21.66 45.47 -6.99
CA ASP A 112 21.13 46.57 -6.18
C ASP A 112 19.81 47.11 -6.74
N VAL A 113 18.74 47.01 -5.96
CA VAL A 113 17.45 47.70 -6.21
C VAL A 113 17.05 48.45 -4.95
N ARG A 114 17.07 49.78 -5.08
CA ARG A 114 16.67 50.73 -4.06
C ARG A 114 15.22 50.51 -3.59
N ALA A 115 15.09 50.40 -2.27
CA ALA A 115 14.03 50.90 -1.40
C ALA A 115 12.61 51.03 -1.95
N ILE A 116 11.79 49.99 -1.70
CA ILE A 116 10.40 50.15 -1.24
C ILE A 116 10.20 49.15 -0.08
N LYS A 117 9.76 49.64 1.09
CA LYS A 117 9.35 48.83 2.24
C LYS A 117 7.91 48.34 2.03
N PRO A 118 7.70 47.02 1.99
CA PRO A 118 6.53 46.41 2.62
C PRO A 118 6.97 45.53 3.79
N HIS A 119 6.21 45.59 4.88
CA HIS A 119 6.33 44.67 6.01
C HIS A 119 5.85 43.29 5.54
N VAL A 120 6.76 42.49 5.00
CA VAL A 120 6.50 41.12 4.57
C VAL A 120 6.65 40.22 5.79
N PHE A 121 5.56 39.55 6.18
CA PHE A 121 5.65 38.39 7.06
C PHE A 121 6.59 37.38 6.40
N GLY A 122 7.77 37.22 6.98
CA GLY A 122 8.76 36.26 6.51
C GLY A 122 8.14 34.88 6.55
N SER A 123 7.78 34.36 5.38
CA SER A 123 7.43 32.95 5.22
C SER A 123 8.67 32.14 5.56
N VAL A 124 8.71 31.60 6.77
CA VAL A 124 9.71 30.61 7.17
C VAL A 124 9.42 29.36 6.36
N THR A 125 10.18 29.19 5.27
CA THR A 125 10.13 27.95 4.49
C THR A 125 10.99 26.94 5.24
N ILE A 126 10.36 26.13 6.10
CA ILE A 126 11.02 24.96 6.67
C ILE A 126 11.21 23.98 5.50
N GLN A 127 12.44 23.88 4.98
CA GLN A 127 12.81 22.77 4.11
C GLN A 127 12.85 21.50 4.96
N VAL A 128 11.71 20.87 5.13
CA VAL A 128 11.64 19.49 5.58
C VAL A 128 12.20 18.66 4.44
N SER A 129 13.44 18.20 4.55
CA SER A 129 13.97 17.19 3.64
C SER A 129 13.11 15.94 3.85
N MET A 130 12.15 15.71 2.95
CA MET A 130 11.31 14.53 3.06
C MET A 130 12.21 13.29 2.95
N PRO A 131 12.06 12.32 3.87
CA PRO A 131 12.92 11.16 3.90
C PRO A 131 12.84 10.45 2.55
N GLU A 132 14.02 10.13 2.01
CA GLU A 132 14.17 9.21 0.89
C GLU A 132 13.37 7.93 1.20
N MET A 133 12.83 7.28 0.16
CA MET A 133 12.22 5.95 0.27
C MET A 133 13.28 4.90 0.63
N LYS A 134 13.80 4.97 1.86
CA LYS A 134 14.79 4.06 2.42
C LYS A 134 14.15 3.00 3.31
N THR A 135 12.91 3.23 3.71
CA THR A 135 12.22 2.36 4.65
C THR A 135 10.74 2.26 4.31
N ALA A 136 10.20 1.05 4.45
CA ALA A 136 8.77 0.78 4.47
C ALA A 136 8.40 0.05 5.76
N ILE A 137 7.11 0.12 6.10
CA ILE A 137 6.49 -0.67 7.16
C ILE A 137 5.58 -1.69 6.50
N VAL A 138 5.63 -2.94 6.97
CA VAL A 138 4.62 -3.94 6.64
C VAL A 138 3.51 -3.84 7.69
N ASP A 139 2.36 -3.30 7.31
CA ASP A 139 1.18 -3.18 8.18
C ASP A 139 -0.02 -3.89 7.55
N SER A 140 -0.43 -4.99 8.16
CA SER A 140 -1.63 -5.72 7.76
C SER A 140 -2.92 -4.96 8.09
N GLY A 141 -2.84 -3.88 8.88
CA GLY A 141 -3.96 -3.03 9.28
C GLY A 141 -4.31 -1.93 8.31
N THR A 142 -3.50 -1.77 7.27
CA THR A 142 -3.73 -0.81 6.22
C THR A 142 -4.22 -1.56 4.98
N THR A 143 -5.42 -1.21 4.52
CA THR A 143 -6.00 -1.79 3.29
C THR A 143 -5.25 -1.33 2.04
N LEU A 144 -4.73 -0.09 2.07
CA LEU A 144 -4.15 0.60 0.92
C LEU A 144 -2.63 0.58 0.99
N ILE A 145 -1.98 0.56 -0.17
CA ILE A 145 -0.53 0.77 -0.23
C ILE A 145 -0.30 2.28 -0.15
N MET A 146 0.32 2.70 0.95
CA MET A 146 0.60 4.11 1.18
C MET A 146 2.01 4.46 0.72
N PHE A 147 2.11 5.56 -0.02
CA PHE A 147 3.39 6.13 -0.44
C PHE A 147 3.51 7.55 0.09
N SER A 148 4.73 8.01 0.33
CA SER A 148 4.95 9.44 0.58
C SER A 148 4.43 10.26 -0.61
N LYS A 149 3.89 11.44 -0.35
CA LYS A 149 3.29 12.29 -1.40
C LYS A 149 4.16 12.43 -2.66
N ASN A 150 5.46 12.68 -2.52
CA ASN A 150 6.37 12.82 -3.65
C ASN A 150 6.52 11.52 -4.46
N THR A 151 6.49 10.38 -3.79
CA THR A 151 6.52 9.06 -4.43
C THR A 151 5.25 8.82 -5.21
N PHE A 152 4.10 9.05 -4.56
CA PHE A 152 2.80 8.92 -5.18
C PHE A 152 2.66 9.83 -6.41
N ASP A 153 3.04 11.11 -6.30
CA ASP A 153 2.97 12.08 -7.40
C ASP A 153 3.82 11.61 -8.61
N LYS A 154 4.99 11.02 -8.38
CA LYS A 154 5.86 10.49 -9.44
C LYS A 154 5.30 9.22 -10.07
N LEU A 155 4.79 8.29 -9.27
CA LEU A 155 4.13 7.09 -9.74
C LEU A 155 2.91 7.45 -10.60
N ALA A 156 2.04 8.32 -10.08
CA ALA A 156 0.86 8.80 -10.77
C ALA A 156 1.23 9.51 -12.08
N LYS A 157 2.24 10.38 -12.07
CA LYS A 157 2.73 11.04 -13.28
C LYS A 157 3.25 10.02 -14.31
N HIS A 158 4.02 9.02 -13.88
CA HIS A 158 4.54 7.98 -14.77
C HIS A 158 3.40 7.21 -15.43
N LEU A 159 2.44 6.73 -14.63
CA LEU A 159 1.25 6.03 -15.12
C LEU A 159 0.45 6.90 -16.12
N LYS A 160 0.21 8.17 -15.78
CA LYS A 160 -0.45 9.17 -16.65
C LYS A 160 0.31 9.58 -17.90
N THR A 161 1.55 9.15 -18.09
CA THR A 161 2.33 9.53 -19.28
C THR A 161 2.70 8.32 -20.12
N ALA A 162 2.91 7.17 -19.49
CA ALA A 162 3.30 5.93 -20.14
C ALA A 162 2.11 5.04 -20.54
N HIS A 163 0.95 5.18 -19.88
CA HIS A 163 -0.20 4.27 -20.04
C HIS A 163 -1.49 5.00 -20.43
N CYS A 164 -1.41 6.04 -21.28
CA CYS A 164 -2.60 6.79 -21.72
C CYS A 164 -3.53 6.06 -22.69
N ASP A 165 -3.15 4.86 -23.11
CA ASP A 165 -4.00 3.92 -23.81
C ASP A 165 -5.05 3.26 -22.88
N VAL A 166 -4.89 3.44 -21.56
CA VAL A 166 -5.89 3.03 -20.56
C VAL A 166 -6.97 4.11 -20.43
N PRO A 167 -8.26 3.77 -20.63
CA PRO A 167 -9.37 4.72 -20.51
C PRO A 167 -9.36 5.46 -19.17
N ASP A 168 -9.67 6.75 -19.22
CA ASP A 168 -9.78 7.66 -18.06
C ASP A 168 -8.48 7.89 -17.26
N LEU A 169 -7.39 7.13 -17.47
CA LEU A 169 -6.18 7.25 -16.65
C LEU A 169 -5.50 8.63 -16.78
N CYS A 170 -5.47 9.17 -18.01
CA CYS A 170 -4.77 10.44 -18.33
C CYS A 170 -5.68 11.67 -18.33
N GLU A 171 -6.97 11.52 -18.06
CA GLU A 171 -7.89 12.63 -18.09
C GLU A 171 -7.73 13.58 -16.89
N ARG A 172 -8.35 14.77 -16.97
CA ARG A 172 -8.41 15.68 -15.80
C ARG A 172 -9.07 15.00 -14.61
N ASN A 173 -10.09 14.19 -14.90
CA ASN A 173 -10.82 13.36 -13.96
C ASN A 173 -10.24 11.93 -13.96
N SER A 174 -8.95 11.80 -13.63
CA SER A 174 -8.24 10.52 -13.62
C SER A 174 -8.54 9.63 -12.42
N TRP A 175 -8.14 8.36 -12.49
CA TRP A 175 -8.19 7.38 -11.40
C TRP A 175 -7.53 7.82 -10.09
N PHE A 176 -6.63 8.80 -10.14
CA PHE A 176 -5.92 9.35 -8.97
C PHE A 176 -6.72 10.44 -8.24
N GLN A 177 -7.96 10.70 -8.64
CA GLN A 177 -8.89 11.52 -7.88
C GLN A 177 -9.60 10.67 -6.81
N GLU A 178 -10.00 11.31 -5.72
CA GLU A 178 -10.72 10.65 -4.63
C GLU A 178 -12.00 9.97 -5.14
N ILE A 179 -12.18 8.70 -4.77
CA ILE A 179 -13.44 7.93 -4.97
C ILE A 179 -13.72 7.60 -6.45
N GLN A 180 -12.74 7.73 -7.35
CA GLN A 180 -12.93 7.25 -8.72
C GLN A 180 -12.73 5.74 -8.84
N CYS A 181 -13.76 5.10 -9.39
CA CYS A 181 -13.75 3.69 -9.76
C CYS A 181 -14.13 3.58 -11.23
N PHE A 182 -13.53 2.61 -11.91
CA PHE A 182 -13.74 2.34 -13.32
C PHE A 182 -14.28 0.92 -13.49
N THR A 183 -14.84 0.62 -14.66
CA THR A 183 -15.30 -0.74 -14.95
C THR A 183 -14.07 -1.65 -15.09
N GLU A 184 -14.00 -2.72 -14.30
CA GLU A 184 -12.92 -3.69 -14.40
C GLU A 184 -13.11 -4.50 -15.70
N ASP A 185 -12.23 -4.26 -16.67
CA ASP A 185 -12.11 -5.06 -17.89
C ASP A 185 -10.76 -5.78 -17.86
N GLU A 186 -10.74 -7.04 -18.29
CA GLU A 186 -9.52 -7.82 -18.47
C GLU A 186 -8.55 -7.12 -19.42
N GLU A 187 -9.07 -6.46 -20.47
CA GLU A 187 -8.24 -5.69 -21.41
C GLU A 187 -7.54 -4.50 -20.71
N ILE A 188 -8.17 -3.90 -19.70
CA ILE A 188 -7.57 -2.82 -18.91
C ILE A 188 -6.48 -3.38 -18.00
N LEU A 189 -6.74 -4.50 -17.32
CA LEU A 189 -5.76 -5.14 -16.44
C LEU A 189 -4.49 -5.55 -17.19
N ASP A 190 -4.63 -6.04 -18.43
CA ASP A 190 -3.50 -6.44 -19.27
C ASP A 190 -2.64 -5.25 -19.75
N LYS A 191 -3.21 -4.05 -19.82
CA LYS A 191 -2.48 -2.81 -20.19
C LYS A 191 -1.77 -2.16 -18.99
N MET A 192 -2.14 -2.55 -17.77
CA MET A 192 -1.60 -1.97 -16.56
C MET A 192 -0.24 -2.61 -16.21
N PRO A 193 0.77 -1.80 -15.83
CA PRO A 193 2.12 -2.31 -15.63
C PRO A 193 2.26 -3.09 -14.31
N THR A 194 3.18 -4.04 -14.26
CA THR A 194 3.70 -4.54 -12.99
C THR A 194 4.49 -3.42 -12.28
N ILE A 195 4.24 -3.27 -10.98
CA ILE A 195 5.00 -2.37 -10.10
C ILE A 195 5.94 -3.24 -9.26
N GLU A 196 7.23 -2.96 -9.32
CA GLU A 196 8.24 -3.63 -8.51
C GLU A 196 8.79 -2.69 -7.44
N ILE A 197 8.82 -3.18 -6.20
CA ILE A 197 9.37 -2.50 -5.03
C ILE A 197 10.67 -3.22 -4.64
N PRO A 198 11.84 -2.74 -5.10
CA PRO A 198 13.12 -3.32 -4.73
C PRO A 198 13.45 -3.09 -3.25
N PHE A 199 13.91 -4.14 -2.57
CA PHE A 199 14.42 -4.11 -1.21
C PHE A 199 15.94 -3.89 -1.19
N SER A 200 16.46 -3.45 -0.05
CA SER A 200 17.89 -3.15 0.10
C SER A 200 18.82 -4.38 0.01
N ASN A 201 18.27 -5.59 0.10
CA ASN A 201 19.02 -6.85 -0.06
C ASN A 201 19.00 -7.39 -1.51
N GLY A 202 18.43 -6.66 -2.47
CA GLY A 202 18.35 -7.06 -3.87
C GLY A 202 17.12 -7.90 -4.25
N GLU A 203 16.34 -8.36 -3.27
CA GLU A 203 15.02 -8.94 -3.53
C GLU A 203 14.02 -7.87 -3.95
N LYS A 204 12.88 -8.26 -4.52
CA LYS A 204 11.81 -7.33 -4.89
C LYS A 204 10.42 -7.89 -4.62
N LEU A 205 9.50 -7.01 -4.27
CA LEU A 205 8.07 -7.29 -4.26
C LEU A 205 7.50 -6.88 -5.62
N GLU A 206 6.88 -7.81 -6.33
CA GLU A 206 6.19 -7.57 -7.60
C GLU A 206 4.69 -7.49 -7.35
N LEU A 207 4.06 -6.45 -7.87
CA LEU A 207 2.63 -6.19 -7.78
C LEU A 207 2.06 -6.13 -9.19
N GLU A 208 1.23 -7.10 -9.53
CA GLU A 208 0.44 -7.07 -10.77
C GLU A 208 -0.72 -6.09 -10.64
N ALA A 209 -1.36 -5.75 -11.76
CA ALA A 209 -2.52 -4.85 -11.79
C ALA A 209 -3.59 -5.25 -10.77
N ARG A 210 -3.82 -6.56 -10.59
CA ARG A 210 -4.81 -7.11 -9.65
C ARG A 210 -4.46 -6.90 -8.18
N ASP A 211 -3.19 -6.68 -7.86
CA ASP A 211 -2.74 -6.48 -6.49
C ASP A 211 -2.98 -5.03 -6.02
N TYR A 212 -2.95 -4.08 -6.95
CA TYR A 212 -3.11 -2.65 -6.66
C TYR A 212 -4.36 -1.99 -7.27
N LEU A 213 -5.23 -2.79 -7.90
CA LEU A 213 -6.58 -2.40 -8.31
C LEU A 213 -7.58 -3.26 -7.52
N ILE A 214 -8.25 -2.67 -6.53
CA ILE A 214 -9.20 -3.42 -5.70
C ILE A 214 -10.55 -3.46 -6.41
N PRO A 215 -11.13 -4.65 -6.65
CA PRO A 215 -12.49 -4.76 -7.16
C PRO A 215 -13.50 -4.34 -6.07
N ILE A 216 -14.33 -3.37 -6.39
CA ILE A 216 -15.50 -2.95 -5.61
C ILE A 216 -16.76 -3.48 -6.29
N TYR A 217 -17.50 -4.32 -5.56
CA TYR A 217 -18.81 -4.79 -5.98
C TYR A 217 -19.87 -3.86 -5.41
N VAL A 218 -20.47 -3.06 -6.29
CA VAL A 218 -21.63 -2.26 -5.93
C VAL A 218 -22.83 -3.20 -5.94
N SER A 219 -23.12 -3.82 -4.79
CA SER A 219 -24.36 -4.57 -4.63
C SER A 219 -25.52 -3.58 -4.74
N MET A 220 -26.30 -3.63 -5.82
CA MET A 220 -27.55 -2.87 -6.04
C MET A 220 -28.69 -3.29 -5.07
N LEU A 221 -28.38 -3.58 -3.81
CA LEU A 221 -29.37 -3.67 -2.76
C LEU A 221 -29.48 -2.28 -2.12
N PHE A 222 -30.65 -1.67 -2.27
CA PHE A 222 -31.09 -0.34 -1.80
C PHE A 222 -31.12 0.79 -2.84
N LEU A 223 -32.08 0.67 -3.77
CA LEU A 223 -32.79 1.85 -4.30
C LEU A 223 -34.29 1.71 -4.07
N ARG A 224 -34.72 1.82 -2.81
CA ARG A 224 -36.06 2.31 -2.43
C ARG A 224 -36.03 2.89 -1.01
N THR A 225 -35.38 4.05 -0.85
CA THR A 225 -35.89 5.15 -0.02
C THR A 225 -35.05 6.39 -0.30
N SER A 226 -35.74 7.51 -0.50
CA SER A 226 -35.22 8.85 -0.73
C SER A 226 -34.09 9.27 0.22
N ALA A 227 -33.13 10.01 -0.34
CA ALA A 227 -32.03 10.79 0.27
C ALA A 227 -30.62 10.14 0.29
N GLU A 228 -29.89 10.43 -0.80
CA GLU A 228 -28.54 11.04 -0.82
C GLU A 228 -27.30 10.36 -0.21
N TYR A 229 -27.28 9.06 0.11
CA TYR A 229 -25.98 8.37 0.30
C TYR A 229 -26.00 6.94 -0.27
N LEU A 230 -25.02 6.67 -1.13
CA LEU A 230 -24.76 5.33 -1.65
C LEU A 230 -23.87 4.61 -0.63
N VAL A 231 -24.44 3.65 0.10
CA VAL A 231 -23.68 2.80 1.04
C VAL A 231 -23.21 1.56 0.28
N LEU A 232 -21.90 1.42 0.11
CA LEU A 232 -21.29 0.25 -0.51
C LEU A 232 -21.22 -0.89 0.53
N ASP A 233 -22.02 -1.94 0.35
CA ASP A 233 -21.92 -3.18 1.14
C ASP A 233 -21.17 -4.25 0.33
N ALA A 234 -19.91 -4.50 0.70
CA ALA A 234 -19.09 -5.55 0.09
C ALA A 234 -19.41 -6.91 0.72
N LYS A 235 -20.21 -7.73 0.04
CA LYS A 235 -20.44 -9.13 0.44
C LYS A 235 -19.27 -10.02 0.04
N ALA A 236 -18.54 -10.54 1.02
CA ALA A 236 -17.55 -11.60 0.80
C ALA A 236 -18.23 -12.98 0.68
N SER A 237 -17.86 -13.76 -0.33
CA SER A 237 -18.24 -15.18 -0.44
C SER A 237 -17.45 -16.04 0.57
N LYS A 238 -17.91 -17.26 0.90
CA LYS A 238 -17.18 -18.13 1.86
C LYS A 238 -15.84 -18.59 1.26
N PRO A 239 -14.69 -18.36 1.91
CA PRO A 239 -13.38 -18.73 1.36
C PRO A 239 -13.17 -20.25 1.39
N LYS A 240 -12.46 -20.78 0.38
CA LYS A 240 -11.90 -22.14 0.43
C LYS A 240 -10.45 -22.05 0.91
N HIS A 241 -10.02 -23.02 1.71
CA HIS A 241 -8.68 -23.08 2.30
C HIS A 241 -7.54 -23.13 1.26
N SER A 242 -7.86 -23.40 -0.02
CA SER A 242 -6.92 -23.41 -1.15
C SER A 242 -6.60 -22.03 -1.74
N ASP A 243 -7.33 -20.98 -1.34
CA ASP A 243 -7.32 -19.70 -2.07
C ASP A 243 -6.01 -18.90 -1.91
N CYS A 244 -5.15 -19.26 -0.94
CA CYS A 244 -3.79 -18.72 -0.81
C CYS A 244 -2.87 -19.12 -1.98
N LEU A 245 -3.18 -20.21 -2.69
CA LEU A 245 -2.41 -20.71 -3.82
C LEU A 245 -2.95 -20.25 -5.17
N SER A 246 -4.09 -19.57 -5.21
CA SER A 246 -4.71 -19.12 -6.44
C SER A 246 -5.09 -17.65 -6.35
N SER A 247 -4.25 -16.78 -6.93
CA SER A 247 -4.69 -15.49 -7.48
C SER A 247 -5.70 -15.66 -8.63
N SER A 248 -6.06 -16.89 -8.96
CA SER A 248 -6.82 -17.28 -10.15
C SER A 248 -8.30 -17.40 -9.82
N ALA A 249 -9.06 -16.43 -10.33
CA ALA A 249 -10.45 -16.55 -10.76
C ALA A 249 -11.26 -17.65 -10.07
N SER A 250 -11.96 -17.26 -8.99
CA SER A 250 -13.20 -17.95 -8.64
C SER A 250 -14.02 -18.11 -9.92
N ASN A 251 -14.45 -19.34 -10.24
CA ASN A 251 -15.35 -19.64 -11.36
C ASN A 251 -16.61 -18.76 -11.21
N ARG A 252 -16.57 -17.56 -11.80
CA ARG A 252 -17.64 -16.57 -11.71
C ARG A 252 -18.80 -17.11 -12.56
N THR A 253 -19.87 -17.49 -11.88
CA THR A 253 -21.18 -17.68 -12.51
C THR A 253 -21.54 -16.39 -13.24
N LYS A 254 -21.91 -16.50 -14.52
CA LYS A 254 -22.39 -15.41 -15.39
C LYS A 254 -23.64 -14.73 -14.80
N GLY A 255 -23.45 -13.87 -13.81
CA GLY A 255 -24.39 -12.84 -13.39
C GLY A 255 -23.97 -11.52 -14.05
N SER A 256 -24.93 -10.73 -14.51
CA SER A 256 -24.76 -9.58 -15.40
C SER A 256 -24.08 -8.33 -14.80
N ASP A 257 -23.45 -8.44 -13.62
CA ASP A 257 -22.91 -7.28 -12.92
C ASP A 257 -21.39 -7.23 -13.15
N ALA A 258 -20.94 -6.28 -13.97
CA ALA A 258 -19.52 -6.01 -14.17
C ALA A 258 -18.93 -5.43 -12.87
N PRO A 259 -17.81 -5.98 -12.35
CA PRO A 259 -17.13 -5.39 -11.20
C PRO A 259 -16.56 -4.01 -11.54
N PHE A 260 -16.51 -3.12 -10.55
CA PHE A 260 -15.73 -1.90 -10.63
C PHE A 260 -14.37 -2.14 -9.99
N ALA A 261 -13.32 -1.46 -10.42
CA ALA A 261 -12.03 -1.44 -9.75
C ALA A 261 -11.65 -0.01 -9.38
N CYS A 262 -10.94 0.17 -8.27
CA CYS A 262 -10.46 1.48 -7.83
C CYS A 262 -8.97 1.41 -7.51
N PHE A 263 -8.28 2.52 -7.73
CA PHE A 263 -6.84 2.62 -7.54
C PHE A 263 -6.49 2.68 -6.04
N VAL A 264 -5.54 1.85 -5.62
CA VAL A 264 -5.32 1.53 -4.18
C VAL A 264 -4.22 2.38 -3.55
N PHE A 265 -3.55 3.22 -4.34
CA PHE A 265 -2.49 4.05 -3.82
C PHE A 265 -3.05 5.40 -3.36
N VAL A 266 -2.64 5.79 -2.15
CA VAL A 266 -2.95 7.11 -1.59
C VAL A 266 -1.65 7.76 -1.09
N PRO A 267 -1.54 9.09 -1.21
CA PRO A 267 -0.46 9.82 -0.56
C PRO A 267 -0.67 9.78 0.96
N GLU A 268 0.40 9.49 1.70
CA GLU A 268 0.50 9.74 3.14
C GLU A 268 0.59 11.25 3.44
#